data_AF-A0AAW2S7W4-F1
#
_entry.id   AF-A0AAW2S7W4-F1
#
_cell.length_a   1.000
_cell.length_b   1.000
_cell.length_c   1.000
_cell.angle_alpha   90.00
_cell.angle_beta   90.00
_cell.angle_gamma   90.00
#
_symmetry.space_group_name_H-M   'P 1'
#
loop_
_entity.id
_entity.type
_entity.pdbx_description
1 polymer ?
#
loop_
_entity_poly.entity_id
_entity_poly.type
_entity_poly.pdbx_seq_one_letter_code
_entity_poly.pdbx_strand_id
1 'polypeptide(L)'
;MLAVQINKFRCGGLAIGVCSSHRIIDSYSQVLFLKAWANAATNGGLVICPDFDSPSYFPSENLAPLYSGLPRTRNTSILTKRFVFDKNAIYKLRERLRPEWRNERPPSRVLVVTAVLTQAILRADREKHGKSRASIIRQAINVRERTSPPLSKYACGN
;
A
#
# COMPACT_ATOMS: atom_id res chain seq x y z
N MET A 1 16.35 -1.21 -9.26
CA MET A 1 16.24 -2.41 -10.10
C MET A 1 14.76 -2.75 -10.29
N LEU A 2 14.37 -3.00 -11.54
CA LEU A 2 13.03 -3.33 -12.02
C LEU A 2 13.13 -4.60 -12.85
N ALA A 3 12.20 -5.53 -12.68
CA ALA A 3 12.06 -6.72 -13.50
C ALA A 3 10.60 -6.86 -13.92
N VAL A 4 10.37 -7.26 -15.17
CA VAL A 4 9.05 -7.45 -15.75
C VAL A 4 8.98 -8.86 -16.33
N GLN A 5 7.90 -9.57 -16.06
CA GLN A 5 7.60 -10.87 -16.64
C GLN A 5 6.22 -10.83 -17.28
N ILE A 6 6.13 -11.30 -18.52
CA ILE A 6 4.87 -11.36 -19.27
C ILE A 6 4.57 -12.84 -19.54
N ASN A 7 3.41 -13.30 -19.09
CA ASN A 7 2.95 -14.68 -19.27
C ASN A 7 1.68 -14.70 -20.09
N LYS A 8 1.71 -15.35 -21.26
CA LYS A 8 0.54 -15.58 -22.11
C LYS A 8 -0.05 -16.95 -21.83
N PHE A 9 -1.33 -16.99 -21.50
CA PHE A 9 -2.06 -18.23 -21.27
C PHE A 9 -2.60 -18.80 -22.58
N ARG A 10 -2.87 -20.12 -22.60
CA ARG A 10 -3.43 -20.80 -23.78
C ARG A 10 -4.77 -20.22 -24.23
N CYS A 11 -5.56 -19.67 -23.31
CA CYS A 11 -6.82 -18.97 -23.62
C CYS A 11 -6.63 -17.58 -24.26
N GLY A 12 -5.39 -17.13 -24.48
CA GLY A 12 -5.08 -15.80 -25.00
C GLY A 12 -4.95 -14.71 -23.93
N GLY A 13 -5.33 -14.98 -22.68
CA GLY A 13 -5.15 -14.05 -21.57
C GLY A 13 -3.67 -13.75 -21.28
N LEU A 14 -3.40 -12.58 -20.67
CA LEU A 14 -2.05 -12.12 -20.32
C LEU A 14 -1.96 -11.81 -18.83
N ALA A 15 -0.89 -12.26 -18.17
CA ALA A 15 -0.49 -11.79 -16.85
C ALA A 15 0.85 -11.08 -16.92
N ILE A 16 0.91 -9.87 -16.38
CA ILE A 16 2.12 -9.06 -16.29
C ILE A 16 2.53 -8.98 -14.82
N GLY A 17 3.68 -9.56 -14.49
CA GLY A 17 4.32 -9.43 -13.19
C GLY A 17 5.36 -8.32 -13.24
N VAL A 18 5.30 -7.37 -12.30
CA VAL A 18 6.29 -6.31 -12.16
C VAL A 18 6.89 -6.35 -10.76
N CYS A 19 8.21 -6.48 -10.69
CA CYS A 19 8.96 -6.53 -9.44
C CYS A 19 9.97 -5.39 -9.40
N SER A 20 9.98 -4.65 -8.30
CA SER A 20 10.82 -3.47 -8.13
C SER A 20 11.40 -3.43 -6.73
N SER A 21 12.62 -2.92 -6.61
CA SER A 21 13.23 -2.73 -5.30
C SER A 21 12.55 -1.60 -4.53
N HIS A 22 11.98 -1.91 -3.36
CA HIS A 22 11.38 -0.90 -2.48
C HIS A 22 12.42 0.10 -1.92
N ARG A 23 13.73 -0.16 -2.09
CA ARG A 23 14.79 0.81 -1.75
C ARG A 23 14.75 2.07 -2.61
N ILE A 24 14.15 2.01 -3.80
CA ILE A 24 14.17 3.11 -4.77
C ILE A 24 12.78 3.64 -5.12
N ILE A 25 11.71 2.85 -4.91
CA ILE A 25 10.35 3.27 -5.24
C ILE A 25 9.35 2.78 -4.20
N ASP A 26 8.40 3.64 -3.83
CA ASP A 26 7.18 3.25 -3.12
C ASP A 26 6.11 2.71 -4.08
N SER A 27 4.99 2.27 -3.49
CA SER A 27 3.83 1.79 -4.25
C SER A 27 3.24 2.87 -5.17
N TYR A 28 3.33 4.15 -4.78
CA TYR A 28 2.75 5.24 -5.57
C TYR A 28 3.57 5.48 -6.86
N SER A 29 4.89 5.53 -6.75
CA SER A 29 5.85 5.61 -7.86
C SER A 29 5.75 4.38 -8.77
N GLN A 30 5.55 3.18 -8.21
CA GLN A 30 5.31 1.98 -9.00
C GLN A 30 4.02 2.10 -9.83
N VAL A 31 2.92 2.61 -9.27
CA VAL A 31 1.68 2.86 -10.01
C VAL A 31 1.89 3.94 -11.08
N LEU A 32 2.67 4.98 -10.80
CA LEU A 32 3.00 6.01 -11.78
C LEU A 32 3.74 5.43 -12.99
N PHE A 33 4.75 4.60 -12.75
CA PHE A 33 5.44 3.85 -13.80
C PHE A 33 4.50 3.00 -14.63
N LEU A 34 3.61 2.23 -13.99
CA LEU A 34 2.64 1.37 -14.71
C LEU A 34 1.67 2.20 -15.56
N LYS A 35 1.24 3.37 -15.08
CA LYS A 35 0.40 4.30 -15.86
C LYS A 35 1.14 4.86 -17.07
N ALA A 36 2.39 5.30 -16.87
CA ALA A 36 3.22 5.81 -17.96
C ALA A 36 3.49 4.74 -19.01
N TRP A 37 3.81 3.51 -18.58
CA TRP A 37 4.04 2.39 -19.48
C TRP A 37 2.78 2.03 -20.27
N ALA A 38 1.62 1.91 -19.60
CA ALA A 38 0.36 1.66 -20.28
C ALA A 38 0.02 2.75 -21.30
N ASN A 39 0.19 4.03 -20.93
CA ASN A 39 -0.06 5.15 -21.83
C ASN A 39 0.84 5.13 -23.06
N ALA A 40 2.14 4.88 -22.87
CA ALA A 40 3.09 4.76 -23.98
C ALA A 40 2.75 3.57 -24.90
N ALA A 41 2.35 2.43 -24.33
CA ALA A 41 1.98 1.23 -25.09
C ALA A 41 0.71 1.41 -25.94
N THR A 42 -0.18 2.31 -25.56
CA THR A 42 -1.45 2.57 -26.28
C THR A 42 -1.43 3.87 -27.10
N ASN A 43 -0.27 4.51 -27.31
CA ASN A 43 -0.15 5.84 -27.91
C ASN A 43 -1.08 6.87 -27.27
N GLY A 44 -1.27 6.78 -25.95
CA GLY A 44 -2.12 7.70 -25.23
C GLY A 44 -1.48 9.09 -25.13
N GLY A 45 -2.31 10.13 -25.18
CA GLY A 45 -1.86 11.53 -25.13
C GLY A 45 -1.46 12.04 -23.74
N LEU A 46 -1.38 11.19 -22.71
CA LEU A 46 -1.00 11.65 -21.37
C LEU A 46 0.51 11.95 -21.31
N VAL A 47 0.84 13.18 -20.92
CA VAL A 47 2.21 13.55 -20.59
C VAL A 47 2.45 13.25 -19.11
N ILE A 48 3.22 12.19 -18.84
CA ILE A 48 3.66 11.83 -17.49
C ILE A 48 5.17 12.07 -17.41
N CYS A 49 5.57 13.12 -16.68
CA CYS A 49 6.97 13.46 -16.47
C CYS A 49 7.36 13.11 -15.02
N PRO A 50 8.08 11.99 -14.78
CA PRO A 50 8.54 11.64 -13.44
C PRO A 50 9.58 12.65 -12.96
N ASP A 51 9.51 12.98 -11.68
CA ASP A 51 10.43 13.87 -10.97
C ASP A 51 11.28 13.02 -10.01
N PHE A 52 12.61 13.13 -10.08
CA PHE A 52 13.54 12.36 -9.25
C PHE A 52 14.33 13.23 -8.26
N ASP A 53 13.89 14.47 -8.04
CA ASP A 53 14.58 15.43 -7.16
C ASP A 53 14.23 15.22 -5.68
N SER A 54 13.61 14.09 -5.31
CA SER A 54 13.28 13.76 -3.92
C SER A 54 14.46 13.83 -2.93
N PRO A 55 15.72 13.48 -3.31
CA PRO A 55 16.87 13.62 -2.40
C PRO A 55 17.17 15.06 -1.99
N SER A 56 16.77 16.06 -2.79
CA SER A 56 16.91 17.47 -2.46
C SER A 56 16.04 17.88 -1.27
N TYR A 57 14.90 17.20 -1.08
CA TYR A 57 13.98 17.43 0.04
C TYR A 57 14.29 16.55 1.26
N PHE A 58 14.90 15.38 1.02
CA PHE A 58 15.25 14.40 2.06
C PHE A 58 16.71 13.93 1.87
N PRO A 59 17.70 14.77 2.27
CA PRO A 59 19.10 14.42 2.11
C PRO A 59 19.44 13.17 2.92
N SER A 60 20.24 12.28 2.34
CA SER A 60 20.61 11.00 2.96
C SER A 60 21.73 11.10 4.01
N GLU A 61 22.21 12.31 4.30
CA GLU A 61 23.34 12.53 5.18
C GLU A 61 23.06 12.00 6.60
N ASN A 62 23.98 11.21 7.14
CA ASN A 62 23.96 10.66 8.50
C ASN A 62 22.85 9.64 8.82
N LEU A 63 22.14 9.09 7.82
CA LEU A 63 21.21 7.99 8.07
C LEU A 63 21.97 6.67 8.25
N ALA A 64 21.75 6.01 9.40
CA ALA A 64 22.23 4.65 9.60
C ALA A 64 21.77 3.75 8.43
N PRO A 65 22.57 2.76 8.00
CA PRO A 65 22.14 1.83 6.96
C PRO A 65 20.79 1.24 7.34
N LEU A 66 19.79 1.44 6.48
CA LEU A 66 18.51 0.76 6.61
C LEU A 66 18.75 -0.73 6.37
N TYR A 67 19.12 -1.44 7.43
CA TYR A 67 19.05 -2.89 7.47
C TYR A 67 17.57 -3.25 7.41
N SER A 68 17.07 -3.43 6.18
CA SER A 68 15.85 -4.20 5.96
C SER A 68 16.16 -5.65 6.34
N GLY A 69 16.14 -5.96 7.64
CA GLY A 69 16.27 -7.31 8.18
C GLY A 69 15.08 -8.22 7.82
N LEU A 70 14.38 -7.91 6.72
CA LEU A 70 13.33 -8.73 6.19
C LEU A 70 13.99 -9.97 5.58
N PRO A 71 13.62 -11.18 6.05
CA PRO A 71 14.07 -12.41 5.42
C PRO A 71 13.72 -12.36 3.93
N ARG A 72 14.72 -12.51 3.05
CA ARG A 72 14.48 -12.71 1.61
C ARG A 72 13.84 -14.07 1.34
N THR A 73 13.75 -14.92 2.36
CA THR A 73 13.15 -16.25 2.30
C THR A 73 11.65 -16.16 2.57
N ARG A 74 10.88 -16.70 1.63
CA ARG A 74 9.44 -16.86 1.80
C ARG A 74 9.17 -17.90 2.87
N ASN A 75 8.52 -17.52 3.96
CA ASN A 75 8.02 -18.49 4.92
C ASN A 75 6.80 -19.22 4.32
N THR A 76 6.97 -20.50 4.02
CA THR A 76 5.95 -21.33 3.35
C THR A 76 4.76 -21.66 4.24
N SER A 77 4.87 -21.47 5.56
CA SER A 77 3.74 -21.65 6.48
C SER A 77 2.75 -20.49 6.46
N ILE A 78 3.11 -19.34 5.87
CA ILE A 78 2.23 -18.18 5.77
C ILE A 78 1.29 -18.33 4.57
N LEU A 79 -0.01 -18.44 4.85
CA LEU A 79 -1.05 -18.43 3.85
C LEU A 79 -1.58 -17.01 3.62
N THR A 80 -1.81 -16.66 2.35
CA THR A 80 -2.44 -15.40 1.96
C THR A 80 -3.87 -15.66 1.49
N LYS A 81 -4.83 -14.89 2.03
CA LYS A 81 -6.23 -14.92 1.65
C LYS A 81 -6.72 -13.52 1.31
N ARG A 82 -7.66 -13.41 0.37
CA ARG A 82 -8.30 -12.14 0.00
C ARG A 82 -9.68 -12.06 0.64
N PHE A 83 -9.85 -11.11 1.55
CA PHE A 83 -11.14 -10.76 2.14
C PHE A 83 -11.73 -9.56 1.40
N VAL A 84 -12.96 -9.69 0.90
CA VAL A 84 -13.64 -8.64 0.13
C VAL A 84 -14.74 -8.02 0.98
N PHE A 85 -14.65 -6.71 1.22
CA PHE A 85 -15.68 -5.93 1.89
C PHE A 85 -16.42 -5.12 0.84
N ASP A 86 -17.62 -5.60 0.46
CA ASP A 86 -18.44 -4.90 -0.52
C ASP A 86 -19.09 -3.63 0.07
N LYS A 87 -19.80 -2.88 -0.79
CA LYS A 87 -20.47 -1.63 -0.41
C LYS A 87 -21.45 -1.83 0.75
N ASN A 88 -22.20 -2.93 0.76
CA ASN A 88 -23.22 -3.21 1.78
C ASN A 88 -22.58 -3.58 3.12
N ALA A 89 -21.51 -4.37 3.11
CA ALA A 89 -20.73 -4.73 4.29
C ALA A 89 -20.14 -3.47 4.94
N ILE A 90 -19.51 -2.59 4.15
CA ILE A 90 -18.99 -1.30 4.63
C ILE A 90 -20.10 -0.43 5.21
N TYR A 91 -21.25 -0.35 4.54
CA TYR A 91 -22.40 0.40 5.04
C TYR A 91 -22.87 -0.12 6.41
N LYS A 92 -23.11 -1.43 6.54
CA LYS A 92 -23.51 -2.05 7.81
C LYS A 92 -22.49 -1.83 8.93
N LEU A 93 -21.19 -1.89 8.61
CA LEU A 93 -20.14 -1.61 9.58
C LEU A 93 -20.16 -0.15 10.05
N ARG A 94 -20.42 0.80 9.15
CA ARG A 94 -20.60 2.21 9.51
C ARG A 94 -21.81 2.44 10.39
N GLU A 95 -22.95 1.83 10.08
CA GLU A 95 -24.16 1.91 10.90
C GLU A 95 -23.90 1.49 12.35
N ARG A 96 -23.15 0.39 12.56
CA ARG A 96 -22.78 -0.09 13.90
C ARG A 96 -21.92 0.89 14.69
N LEU A 97 -21.13 1.71 14.00
CA LEU A 97 -20.25 2.71 14.64
C LEU A 97 -20.95 4.05 14.89
N ARG A 98 -22.12 4.30 14.27
CA ARG A 98 -22.84 5.58 14.41
C ARG A 98 -23.10 6.02 15.84
N PRO A 99 -23.51 5.14 16.79
CA PRO A 99 -23.82 5.58 18.15
C PRO A 99 -22.62 6.19 18.89
N GLU A 100 -21.41 5.73 18.57
CA GLU A 100 -20.17 6.14 19.22
C GLU A 100 -19.40 7.21 18.42
N TRP A 101 -19.76 7.40 17.15
CA TRP A 101 -19.03 8.24 16.22
C TRP A 101 -19.47 9.71 16.32
N ARG A 102 -18.57 10.57 16.80
CA ARG A 102 -18.87 11.98 17.09
C ARG A 102 -18.51 12.97 15.98
N ASN A 103 -17.87 12.52 14.90
CA ASN A 103 -17.50 13.43 13.80
C ASN A 103 -18.66 13.59 12.82
N GLU A 104 -18.82 14.80 12.29
CA GLU A 104 -19.83 15.12 11.27
C GLU A 104 -19.72 14.24 10.02
N ARG A 105 -18.48 13.90 9.64
CA ARG A 105 -18.21 13.03 8.49
C ARG A 105 -18.18 11.57 8.93
N PRO A 106 -18.82 10.65 8.18
CA PRO A 106 -18.78 9.23 8.50
C PRO A 106 -17.35 8.67 8.42
N PRO A 107 -17.02 7.62 9.19
CA PRO A 107 -15.68 7.04 9.18
C PRO A 107 -15.30 6.55 7.78
N SER A 108 -14.03 6.76 7.38
CA SER A 108 -13.55 6.38 6.05
C SER A 108 -13.61 4.87 5.84
N ARG A 109 -13.68 4.41 4.58
CA ARG A 109 -13.70 2.96 4.28
C ARG A 109 -12.45 2.26 4.80
N VAL A 110 -11.29 2.90 4.67
CA VAL A 110 -10.00 2.41 5.19
C VAL A 110 -10.06 2.26 6.70
N LEU A 111 -10.54 3.28 7.42
CA LEU A 111 -10.65 3.22 8.88
C LEU A 111 -11.54 2.06 9.34
N VAL A 112 -12.72 1.92 8.72
CA VAL A 112 -13.68 0.86 9.06
C VAL A 112 -13.09 -0.53 8.82
N VAL A 113 -12.47 -0.77 7.65
CA VAL A 113 -11.86 -2.07 7.34
C VAL A 113 -10.67 -2.35 8.26
N THR A 114 -9.79 -1.37 8.47
CA THR A 114 -8.64 -1.52 9.37
C THR A 114 -9.09 -1.84 10.79
N ALA A 115 -10.14 -1.20 11.31
CA ALA A 115 -10.68 -1.48 12.64
C ALA A 115 -11.20 -2.92 12.76
N VAL A 116 -11.94 -3.41 11.76
CA VAL A 116 -12.43 -4.80 11.73
C VAL A 116 -11.27 -5.80 11.68
N LEU A 117 -10.30 -5.59 10.80
CA LEU A 117 -9.12 -6.46 10.69
C LEU A 117 -8.31 -6.45 11.98
N THR A 118 -8.12 -5.27 12.59
CA THR A 118 -7.47 -5.11 13.89
C THR A 118 -8.15 -5.95 14.95
N GLN A 119 -9.48 -5.82 15.08
CA GLN A 119 -10.24 -6.55 16.07
C GLN A 119 -10.16 -8.06 15.84
N ALA A 120 -10.25 -8.50 14.58
CA ALA A 120 -10.12 -9.91 14.22
C ALA A 120 -8.72 -10.48 14.56
N ILE A 121 -7.66 -9.74 14.23
CA ILE A 121 -6.26 -10.13 14.52
C ILE A 121 -6.04 -10.19 16.03
N LEU A 122 -6.47 -9.18 16.79
CA LEU A 122 -6.32 -9.15 18.25
C LEU A 122 -7.08 -10.30 18.93
N ARG A 123 -8.29 -10.63 18.46
CA ARG A 123 -9.05 -11.78 18.96
C ARG A 123 -8.33 -13.10 18.64
N ALA A 124 -7.89 -13.29 17.41
CA ALA A 124 -7.17 -14.51 17.02
C ALA A 124 -5.85 -14.69 17.79
N ASP A 125 -5.11 -13.60 18.03
CA ASP A 125 -3.87 -13.62 18.82
C ASP A 125 -4.16 -13.97 20.29
N ARG A 126 -5.21 -13.39 20.88
CA ARG A 126 -5.67 -13.72 22.24
C ARG A 126 -6.05 -15.20 22.36
N GLU A 127 -6.83 -15.74 21.44
CA GLU A 127 -7.22 -17.16 21.43
C GLU A 127 -5.99 -18.07 21.35
N LYS A 128 -5.02 -17.72 20.50
CA LYS A 128 -3.79 -18.50 20.34
C LYS A 128 -2.91 -18.50 21.59
N HIS A 129 -2.87 -17.39 22.32
CA HIS A 129 -1.92 -17.18 23.42
C HIS A 129 -2.56 -17.20 24.82
N GLY A 130 -3.89 -17.33 24.91
CA GLY A 130 -4.65 -17.32 26.16
C GLY A 130 -4.73 -15.97 26.88
N LYS A 131 -4.08 -14.92 26.36
CA LYS A 131 -4.04 -13.59 26.97
C LYS A 131 -3.89 -12.48 25.95
N SER A 132 -4.38 -11.29 26.29
CA SER A 132 -4.13 -10.07 25.52
C SER A 132 -2.66 -9.65 25.64
N ARG A 133 -2.12 -9.06 24.56
CA ARG A 133 -0.75 -8.54 24.50
C ARG A 133 -0.71 -7.17 23.82
N ALA A 134 0.31 -6.38 24.14
CA ALA A 134 0.58 -5.13 23.46
C ALA A 134 0.77 -5.39 21.95
N SER A 135 0.08 -4.59 21.14
CA SER A 135 0.06 -4.73 19.68
C SER A 135 0.16 -3.36 19.03
N ILE A 136 0.83 -3.29 17.89
CA ILE A 136 0.95 -2.07 17.10
C ILE A 136 0.42 -2.29 15.68
N ILE A 137 -0.32 -1.31 15.17
CA ILE A 137 -0.76 -1.27 13.78
C ILE A 137 -0.13 -0.07 13.13
N ARG A 138 0.59 -0.31 12.03
CA ARG A 138 1.25 0.73 11.25
C ARG A 138 0.59 0.83 9.89
N GLN A 139 0.31 2.05 9.46
CA GLN A 139 -0.21 2.34 8.13
C GLN A 139 0.80 3.23 7.42
N ALA A 140 1.38 2.72 6.34
CA ALA A 140 2.15 3.55 5.41
C ALA A 140 1.17 4.43 4.62
N ILE A 141 1.51 5.70 4.47
CA ILE A 141 0.67 6.70 3.80
C ILE A 141 1.52 7.47 2.80
N ASN A 142 0.89 8.01 1.76
CA ASN A 142 1.57 8.94 0.85
C ASN A 142 1.84 10.26 1.60
N VAL A 143 3.12 10.64 1.69
CA VAL A 143 3.55 11.85 2.38
C VAL A 143 3.65 13.08 1.48
N ARG A 144 3.64 12.90 0.14
CA ARG A 144 3.85 14.00 -0.83
C ARG A 144 2.91 15.18 -0.63
N GLU A 145 1.62 14.91 -0.46
CA GLU A 145 0.58 15.93 -0.25
C GLU A 145 0.54 16.47 1.20
N ARG A 146 1.44 15.99 2.06
CA ARG A 146 1.46 16.28 3.51
C ARG A 146 2.72 17.05 3.94
N THR A 147 3.63 17.34 3.02
CA THR A 147 4.78 18.22 3.26
C THR A 147 4.39 19.69 3.10
N SER A 148 5.25 20.59 3.59
CA SER A 148 5.11 22.03 3.38
C SER A 148 6.43 22.59 2.81
N PRO A 149 6.49 22.93 1.51
CA PRO A 149 5.41 22.83 0.52
C PRO A 149 5.09 21.37 0.13
N PRO A 150 3.89 21.09 -0.41
CA PRO A 150 3.57 19.76 -0.95
C PRO A 150 4.52 19.35 -2.08
N LEU A 151 4.99 18.11 -2.05
CA LEU A 151 5.81 17.56 -3.13
C LEU A 151 4.95 17.27 -4.36
N SER A 152 5.60 17.28 -5.52
CA SER A 152 4.97 16.90 -6.79
C SER A 152 4.32 15.51 -6.70
N LYS A 153 3.11 15.38 -7.26
CA LYS A 153 2.46 14.07 -7.47
C LYS A 153 3.22 13.17 -8.44
N TYR A 154 4.26 13.67 -9.10
CA TYR A 154 5.14 12.92 -9.98
C TYR A 154 6.51 12.62 -9.36
N ALA A 155 6.75 13.08 -8.12
CA ALA A 155 7.96 12.76 -7.38
C ALA A 155 8.08 11.24 -7.19
N CYS A 156 9.16 10.67 -7.69
CA CYS A 156 9.48 9.26 -7.69
C CYS A 156 10.47 8.97 -6.57
N GLY A 157 10.22 7.90 -5.82
CA GLY A 157 10.96 7.59 -4.61
C GLY A 157 10.06 6.99 -3.55
N ASN A 158 10.56 6.93 -2.32
CA ASN A 158 9.74 6.64 -1.14
C ASN A 158 9.15 7.90 -0.53
#